data_AF-A0A2N9M8K8-F1
#
_entry.id   AF-A0A2N9M8K8-F1
#
_cell.length_a   1.000
_cell.length_b   1.000
_cell.length_c   1.000
_cell.angle_alpha   90.00
_cell.angle_beta   90.00
_cell.angle_gamma   90.00
#
_symmetry.space_group_name_H-M   'P 1'
#
loop_
_entity.id
_entity.type
_entity.pdbx_description
1 polymer ?
#
loop_
_entity_poly.entity_id
_entity_poly.type
_entity_poly.pdbx_seq_one_letter_code
_entity_poly.pdbx_strand_id
1 'polypeptide(L)'
;MTTRAENHKLAELGAKTDHQLHALIASRLDRGLSFARLLLDEEARRQWASMDEFAAKAERAYVDVSQLLPLLRGISAADRRRLESRLAQLREVLDCAALCVAPRVQAAAML
;
A
#
# COMPACT_ATOMS: atom_id res chain seq x y z
N MET A 1 36.58 -3.20 18.07
CA MET A 1 36.96 -2.24 17.01
C MET A 1 36.67 -2.91 15.68
N THR A 2 35.65 -2.49 14.94
CA THR A 2 35.37 -3.05 13.60
C THR A 2 36.37 -2.51 12.59
N THR A 3 36.90 -3.38 11.75
CA THR A 3 37.90 -3.04 10.74
C THR A 3 37.29 -2.24 9.59
N ARG A 4 38.12 -1.50 8.83
CA ARG A 4 37.66 -0.75 7.64
C ARG A 4 36.97 -1.65 6.61
N ALA A 5 37.44 -2.89 6.48
CA ALA A 5 36.85 -3.90 5.59
C ALA A 5 35.48 -4.37 6.09
N GLU A 6 35.32 -4.59 7.40
CA GLU A 6 34.03 -4.96 8.01
C GLU A 6 32.99 -3.85 7.84
N ASN A 7 33.37 -2.58 8.06
CA ASN A 7 32.47 -1.45 7.87
C ASN A 7 32.02 -1.29 6.40
N HIS A 8 32.93 -1.52 5.45
CA HIS A 8 32.59 -1.51 4.03
C HIS A 8 31.62 -2.65 3.68
N LYS A 9 31.87 -3.85 4.21
CA LYS A 9 30.99 -5.01 3.98
C LYS A 9 29.59 -4.78 4.57
N LEU A 10 29.52 -4.18 5.75
CA LEU A 10 28.25 -3.84 6.39
C LEU A 10 27.47 -2.80 5.57
N ALA A 11 28.13 -1.78 5.03
CA ALA A 11 27.50 -0.79 4.16
C ALA A 11 26.98 -1.44 2.85
N GLU A 12 27.76 -2.34 2.25
CA GLU A 12 27.34 -3.09 1.06
C GLU A 12 26.09 -3.94 1.33
N LEU A 13 26.05 -4.64 2.46
CA LEU A 13 24.89 -5.44 2.87
C LEU A 13 23.67 -4.55 3.16
N GLY A 14 23.86 -3.41 3.81
CA GLY A 14 22.81 -2.42 4.05
C GLY A 14 22.19 -1.93 2.74
N ALA A 15 23.03 -1.52 1.77
CA ALA A 15 22.56 -1.07 0.47
C ALA A 15 21.78 -2.15 -0.30
N LYS A 16 22.22 -3.42 -0.24
CA LYS A 16 21.51 -4.54 -0.87
C LYS A 16 20.15 -4.79 -0.22
N THR A 17 20.10 -4.80 1.12
CA THR A 17 18.85 -4.98 1.86
C THR A 17 17.87 -3.83 1.59
N ASP A 18 18.34 -2.58 1.57
CA ASP A 18 17.52 -1.42 1.24
C ASP A 18 16.97 -1.51 -0.20
N HIS A 19 17.80 -1.95 -1.16
CA HIS A 19 17.35 -2.15 -2.54
C HIS A 19 16.25 -3.23 -2.64
N GLN A 20 16.44 -4.37 -1.97
CA GLN A 20 15.44 -5.44 -1.94
C GLN A 20 14.15 -4.99 -1.25
N LEU A 21 14.26 -4.26 -0.14
CA LEU A 21 13.12 -3.73 0.59
C LEU A 21 12.36 -2.69 -0.25
N HIS A 22 13.07 -1.83 -0.99
CA HIS A 22 12.45 -0.89 -1.91
C HIS A 22 11.65 -1.61 -3.00
N ALA A 23 12.23 -2.60 -3.67
CA ALA A 23 11.54 -3.37 -4.70
C ALA A 23 10.30 -4.10 -4.15
N LEU A 24 10.41 -4.64 -2.94
CA LEU A 24 9.32 -5.32 -2.25
C LEU A 24 8.16 -4.36 -1.92
N ILE A 25 8.46 -3.18 -1.38
CA ILE A 25 7.46 -2.15 -1.10
C ILE A 25 6.78 -1.69 -2.39
N ALA A 26 7.55 -1.42 -3.45
CA ALA A 26 7.02 -0.97 -4.72
C ALA A 26 6.05 -2.00 -5.32
N SER A 27 6.42 -3.28 -5.32
CA SER A 27 5.58 -4.39 -5.80
C SER A 27 4.29 -4.55 -4.99
N ARG A 28 4.37 -4.42 -3.66
CA ARG A 28 3.18 -4.44 -2.80
C ARG A 28 2.23 -3.28 -3.09
N LEU A 29 2.76 -2.07 -3.27
CA LEU A 29 1.97 -0.91 -3.66
C LEU A 29 1.30 -1.10 -5.03
N ASP A 30 2.02 -1.65 -6.02
CA ASP A 30 1.44 -1.89 -7.35
C ASP A 30 0.25 -2.85 -7.29
N ARG A 31 0.39 -3.95 -6.53
CA ARG A 31 -0.71 -4.92 -6.33
C ARG A 31 -1.87 -4.30 -5.55
N GLY A 32 -1.57 -3.62 -4.44
CA GLY A 32 -2.58 -2.97 -3.61
C GLY A 32 -3.41 -1.95 -4.38
N LEU A 33 -2.74 -1.07 -5.14
CA LEU A 33 -3.40 -0.09 -6.00
C LEU A 33 -4.20 -0.75 -7.14
N SER A 34 -3.73 -1.88 -7.68
CA SER A 34 -4.48 -2.62 -8.70
C SER A 34 -5.80 -3.17 -8.14
N PHE A 35 -5.78 -3.75 -6.94
CA PHE A 35 -7.02 -4.19 -6.27
C PHE A 35 -7.90 -3.00 -5.90
N ALA A 36 -7.33 -1.92 -5.38
CA ALA A 36 -8.06 -0.72 -4.99
C ALA A 36 -8.79 -0.07 -6.18
N ARG A 37 -8.18 -0.06 -7.38
CA ARG A 37 -8.83 0.44 -8.60
C ARG A 37 -10.09 -0.33 -8.98
N LEU A 38 -10.10 -1.65 -8.76
CA LEU A 38 -11.30 -2.47 -8.99
C LEU A 38 -12.44 -2.09 -8.03
N LEU A 39 -12.13 -1.53 -6.85
CA LEU A 39 -13.15 -1.02 -5.91
C LEU A 39 -13.85 0.24 -6.41
N LEU A 40 -13.20 1.01 -7.30
CA LEU A 40 -13.78 2.23 -7.85
C LEU A 40 -14.66 1.96 -9.07
N ASP A 41 -14.46 0.84 -9.75
CA ASP A 41 -15.25 0.44 -10.91
C ASP A 41 -16.67 0.00 -10.47
N GLU A 42 -17.68 0.76 -10.88
CA GLU A 42 -19.10 0.49 -10.54
C GLU A 42 -19.64 -0.76 -11.24
N GLU A 43 -19.15 -1.06 -12.45
CA GLU A 43 -19.57 -2.21 -13.24
C GLU A 43 -19.02 -3.50 -12.60
N ALA A 44 -17.73 -3.47 -12.23
CA ALA A 44 -17.07 -4.57 -11.53
C ALA A 44 -17.72 -4.84 -10.16
N ARG A 45 -18.09 -3.77 -9.43
CA ARG A 45 -18.78 -3.86 -8.13
C ARG A 45 -20.10 -4.63 -8.19
N ARG A 46 -20.83 -4.55 -9.30
CA ARG A 46 -22.12 -5.24 -9.47
C ARG A 46 -21.97 -6.70 -9.87
N GLN A 47 -20.85 -7.05 -10.52
CA GLN A 47 -20.66 -8.38 -11.07
C GLN A 47 -19.88 -9.32 -10.14
N TRP A 48 -18.98 -8.79 -9.29
CA TRP A 48 -18.00 -9.63 -8.61
C TRP A 48 -18.37 -9.80 -7.13
N ALA A 49 -18.70 -11.04 -6.74
CA ALA A 49 -18.97 -11.41 -5.34
C ALA A 49 -17.73 -11.24 -4.42
N SER A 50 -16.56 -10.96 -4.98
CA SER A 50 -15.26 -10.90 -4.30
C SER A 50 -14.77 -9.48 -4.01
N MET A 51 -15.65 -8.46 -4.03
CA MET A 51 -15.25 -7.08 -3.70
C MET A 51 -14.60 -6.97 -2.31
N ASP A 52 -15.11 -7.73 -1.33
CA ASP A 52 -14.53 -7.83 0.01
C ASP A 52 -13.13 -8.42 -0.01
N GLU A 53 -12.85 -9.37 -0.92
CA GLU A 53 -11.54 -9.98 -1.08
C GLU A 53 -10.52 -8.98 -1.67
N PHE A 54 -10.93 -8.14 -2.62
CA PHE A 54 -10.06 -7.08 -3.13
C PHE A 54 -9.81 -6.00 -2.11
N ALA A 55 -10.85 -5.60 -1.35
CA ALA A 55 -10.69 -4.66 -0.25
C ALA A 55 -9.69 -5.21 0.78
N ALA A 56 -9.83 -6.49 1.18
CA ALA A 56 -8.91 -7.14 2.10
C ALA A 56 -7.47 -7.20 1.56
N LYS A 57 -7.28 -7.50 0.26
CA LYS A 57 -5.94 -7.52 -0.36
C LYS A 57 -5.32 -6.14 -0.46
N ALA A 58 -6.11 -5.11 -0.78
CA ALA A 58 -5.67 -3.72 -0.82
C ALA A 58 -5.30 -3.21 0.58
N GLU A 59 -6.13 -3.47 1.59
CA GLU A 59 -5.88 -3.15 2.99
C GLU A 59 -4.60 -3.85 3.48
N ARG A 60 -4.43 -5.13 3.14
CA ARG A 60 -3.22 -5.87 3.52
C ARG A 60 -1.96 -5.24 2.93
N ALA A 61 -2.02 -4.80 1.67
CA ALA A 61 -0.90 -4.10 1.05
C ALA A 61 -0.60 -2.77 1.75
N TYR A 62 -1.63 -2.01 2.14
CA TYR A 62 -1.48 -0.77 2.91
C TYR A 62 -0.79 -1.03 4.26
N VAL A 63 -1.26 -2.01 5.02
CA VAL A 63 -0.69 -2.39 6.32
C VAL A 63 0.76 -2.84 6.18
N ASP A 64 1.05 -3.77 5.27
CA ASP A 64 2.41 -4.26 5.04
C ASP A 64 3.35 -3.10 4.67
N VAL A 65 2.93 -2.20 3.78
CA VAL A 65 3.78 -1.09 3.33
C VAL A 65 3.98 -0.03 4.41
N SER A 66 2.94 0.31 5.18
CA SER A 66 3.05 1.28 6.27
C SER A 66 4.02 0.84 7.36
N GLN A 67 4.16 -0.47 7.58
CA GLN A 67 5.14 -1.05 8.51
C GLN A 67 6.56 -1.10 7.93
N LEU A 68 6.69 -1.43 6.64
CA LEU A 68 7.99 -1.60 5.98
C LEU A 68 8.65 -0.28 5.59
N LEU A 69 7.87 0.73 5.22
CA LEU A 69 8.39 1.99 4.70
C LEU A 69 9.32 2.69 5.71
N PRO A 70 8.99 2.83 7.02
CA PRO A 70 9.90 3.44 7.99
C PRO A 70 11.27 2.75 8.12
N LEU A 71 11.37 1.47 7.76
CA LEU A 71 12.60 0.70 7.85
C LEU A 71 13.56 0.95 6.68
N LEU A 72 13.06 1.48 5.57
CA LEU A 72 13.85 1.76 4.36
C LEU A 72 14.64 3.07 4.53
N ARG A 73 15.98 2.99 4.64
CA ARG A 73 16.85 4.15 4.94
C ARG A 73 17.74 4.57 3.78
N GLY A 74 18.16 3.64 2.93
CA GLY A 74 19.14 3.86 1.85
C GLY A 74 18.56 4.32 0.51
N ILE A 75 17.43 5.02 0.47
CA ILE A 75 16.83 5.53 -0.78
C ILE A 75 16.88 7.06 -0.86
N SER A 76 16.75 7.58 -2.08
CA SER A 76 16.67 9.03 -2.30
C SER A 76 15.40 9.61 -1.66
N ALA A 77 15.45 10.89 -1.30
CA ALA A 77 14.27 11.60 -0.80
C ALA A 77 13.13 11.63 -1.84
N ALA A 78 13.47 11.66 -3.13
CA ALA A 78 12.48 11.63 -4.21
C ALA A 78 11.76 10.27 -4.27
N ASP A 79 12.50 9.16 -4.19
CA ASP A 79 11.92 7.82 -4.16
C ASP A 79 11.05 7.64 -2.92
N ARG A 80 11.51 8.12 -1.77
CA ARG A 80 10.76 8.10 -0.51
C ARG A 80 9.40 8.78 -0.66
N ARG A 81 9.40 10.02 -1.15
CA ARG A 81 8.17 10.78 -1.40
C ARG A 81 7.25 10.07 -2.39
N ARG A 82 7.80 9.44 -3.42
CA ARG A 82 7.02 8.68 -4.40
C ARG A 82 6.31 7.48 -3.77
N LEU A 83 6.97 6.75 -2.88
CA LEU A 83 6.37 5.64 -2.13
C LEU A 83 5.30 6.14 -1.16
N GLU A 84 5.58 7.22 -0.43
CA GLU A 84 4.63 7.85 0.51
C GLU A 84 3.37 8.34 -0.22
N SER A 85 3.53 9.00 -1.37
CA SER A 85 2.42 9.45 -2.20
C SER A 85 1.56 8.29 -2.71
N ARG A 86 2.18 7.18 -3.14
CA ARG A 86 1.45 5.97 -3.56
C ARG A 86 0.72 5.29 -2.40
N LEU A 87 1.32 5.29 -1.20
CA LEU A 87 0.67 4.78 0.00
C LEU A 87 -0.53 5.64 0.40
N ALA A 88 -0.41 6.97 0.33
CA ALA A 88 -1.50 7.90 0.57
C ALA A 88 -2.64 7.71 -0.44
N GLN A 89 -2.32 7.53 -1.73
CA GLN A 89 -3.31 7.22 -2.76
C GLN A 89 -4.05 5.91 -2.45
N LEU A 90 -3.34 4.87 -2.03
CA LEU A 90 -3.97 3.59 -1.66
C LEU A 90 -4.93 3.79 -0.48
N ARG A 91 -4.53 4.59 0.51
CA ARG A 91 -5.39 4.90 1.66
C ARG A 91 -6.66 5.64 1.25
N GLU A 92 -6.53 6.65 0.42
CA GLU A 92 -7.67 7.44 -0.08
C GLU A 92 -8.70 6.56 -0.80
N VAL A 93 -8.26 5.64 -1.65
CA VAL A 93 -9.16 4.73 -2.35
C VAL A 93 -9.88 3.78 -1.39
N LEU A 94 -9.17 3.26 -0.38
CA LEU A 94 -9.76 2.39 0.65
C LEU A 94 -10.81 3.14 1.49
N ASP A 95 -10.50 4.37 1.90
CA ASP A 95 -11.44 5.22 2.65
C ASP A 95 -12.69 5.54 1.81
N CYS A 96 -12.53 5.89 0.52
CA CYS A 96 -13.64 6.10 -0.40
C CYS A 96 -14.51 4.84 -0.59
N ALA A 97 -13.87 3.67 -0.73
CA ALA A 97 -14.57 2.40 -0.88
C ALA A 97 -15.39 2.06 0.37
N ALA A 98 -14.83 2.27 1.57
CA ALA A 98 -15.53 2.03 2.84
C ALA A 98 -16.78 2.92 2.99
N LEU A 99 -16.70 4.18 2.56
CA LEU A 99 -17.84 5.10 2.55
C LEU A 99 -18.94 4.69 1.57
N CYS A 100 -18.60 4.02 0.46
CA CYS A 100 -19.57 3.53 -0.52
C CYS A 100 -20.33 2.28 -0.06
N VAL A 101 -19.74 1.49 0.86
CA VAL A 101 -20.34 0.24 1.39
C VAL A 101 -21.26 0.51 2.59
N ALA A 102 -21.12 1.66 3.26
CA ALA A 102 -22.07 2.07 4.29
C ALA A 102 -23.49 2.15 3.69
N PRO A 103 -24.49 1.44 4.24
CA PRO A 103 -25.84 1.51 3.71
C PRO A 103 -26.30 2.96 3.84
N ARG A 104 -26.70 3.57 2.71
CA ARG A 104 -27.65 4.67 2.75
C ARG A 104 -28.91 4.10 3.41
N VAL A 105 -28.99 4.20 4.73
CA VAL A 105 -30.22 3.93 5.48
C VAL A 105 -31.23 4.90 4.90
N GLN A 106 -32.05 4.40 3.98
CA GLN A 106 -33.16 5.11 3.42
C GLN A 106 -34.03 5.52 4.60
N ALA A 107 -34.14 6.83 4.79
CA ALA A 107 -35.25 7.44 5.49
C ALA A 107 -36.53 7.05 4.76
N ALA A 108 -37.08 5.91 5.13
CA ALA A 108 -38.41 5.45 4.77
C ALA A 108 -39.13 5.10 6.07
N ALA A 109 -39.34 6.12 6.88
CA ALA A 109 -40.33 6.12 7.95
C ALA A 109 -40.90 7.54 8.03
N MET A 110 -41.93 7.81 7.22
CA MET A 110 -43.03 8.76 7.46
C MET A 110 -43.87 8.85 6.18
N LEU A 111 -44.80 7.91 6.01
CA LEU A 111 -46.15 8.15 5.49
C LEU A 111 -47.09 7.17 6.19
#